data_AF-A0A1J3IWU7-F1
#
_entry.id   AF-A0A1J3IWU7-F1
#
_cell.length_a   1.000
_cell.length_b   1.000
_cell.length_c   1.000
_cell.angle_alpha   90.00
_cell.angle_beta   90.00
_cell.angle_gamma   90.00
#
_symmetry.space_group_name_H-M   'P 1'
#
loop_
_entity.id
_entity.type
_entity.pdbx_description
1 polymer ?
#
loop_
_entity_poly.entity_id
_entity_poly.type
_entity_poly.pdbx_seq_one_letter_code
_entity_poly.pdbx_strand_id
1 'polypeptide(L)'
;RRSPEKLFKILDLHDAIGDLLPDMEEIFNTNSSEAILVQATEIQSRLAEAARGILVEFENAVFREPSVVPVPGGTIHPLTRYVMNYLNLISDYKQTLVDLIMSKPCAGLKCSNDPIKPDMDITELQGRSPLALHCIWTMVMLQFNLEGKSLHYKEESLSHIFFMNNIHYIVQKVKSSPELREIIGDMYLRKLTGMFRQAATKYQRATWVRVLNSLRDEGLHVSGSFSSGVSRSALRERFKAFNTMFEEVHRIQSTWSVPDAQLREELRISLSEHLIPAYRSFLGRFRGHIESGRHPENYLKYSVEDLETAVLDFFEGYATAPHLRRR
;
A
#
# COMPACT_ATOMS: atom_id res chain seq x y z
N ARG A 1 -14.50 26.65 -10.58
CA ARG A 1 -13.46 25.70 -10.12
C ARG A 1 -13.66 24.41 -10.90
N ARG A 2 -12.66 23.98 -11.67
CA ARG A 2 -12.65 22.65 -12.31
C ARG A 2 -12.58 21.63 -11.16
N SER A 3 -13.52 20.69 -11.13
CA SER A 3 -13.60 19.67 -10.08
C SER A 3 -13.47 18.31 -10.76
N PRO A 4 -12.68 17.37 -10.21
CA PRO A 4 -12.46 16.06 -10.81
C PRO A 4 -13.77 15.34 -11.13
N GLU A 5 -14.77 15.48 -10.24
CA GLU A 5 -16.07 14.83 -10.35
C GLU A 5 -16.88 15.28 -11.58
N LYS A 6 -16.54 16.42 -12.19
CA LYS A 6 -17.20 16.92 -13.40
C LYS A 6 -16.62 16.33 -14.69
N LEU A 7 -15.46 15.66 -14.65
CA LEU A 7 -14.79 15.15 -15.84
C LEU A 7 -15.71 14.27 -16.67
N PHE A 8 -16.34 13.27 -16.04
CA PHE A 8 -17.13 12.26 -16.75
C PHE A 8 -18.35 12.86 -17.46
N LYS A 9 -19.05 13.82 -16.82
CA LYS A 9 -20.15 14.55 -17.47
C LYS A 9 -19.68 15.44 -18.64
N ILE A 10 -18.46 15.95 -18.57
CA ILE A 10 -17.86 16.72 -19.67
C ILE A 10 -17.52 15.79 -20.83
N LEU A 11 -17.05 14.57 -20.56
CA LEU A 11 -16.81 13.55 -21.57
C LEU A 11 -18.13 13.09 -22.21
N ASP A 12 -19.16 12.83 -21.41
CA ASP A 12 -20.50 12.48 -21.92
C ASP A 12 -21.03 13.56 -22.89
N LEU A 13 -20.87 14.83 -22.55
CA LEU A 13 -21.30 15.95 -23.40
C LEU A 13 -20.40 16.10 -24.65
N HIS A 14 -19.10 15.90 -24.49
CA HIS A 14 -18.14 15.93 -25.60
C HIS A 14 -18.51 14.87 -26.64
N ASP A 15 -18.79 13.65 -26.20
CA ASP A 15 -19.11 12.52 -27.05
C ASP A 15 -20.47 12.68 -27.70
N ALA A 16 -21.49 13.13 -26.95
CA ALA A 16 -22.80 13.44 -27.50
C ALA A 16 -22.76 14.52 -28.60
N ILE A 17 -21.91 15.56 -28.46
CA ILE A 17 -21.72 16.54 -29.54
C ILE A 17 -21.00 15.91 -30.72
N GLY A 18 -19.96 15.10 -30.46
CA GLY A 18 -19.22 14.39 -31.50
C GLY A 18 -20.10 13.48 -32.36
N ASP A 19 -21.01 12.74 -31.72
CA ASP A 19 -21.95 11.83 -32.40
C ASP A 19 -22.97 12.59 -33.26
N LEU A 20 -23.37 13.81 -32.84
CA LEU A 20 -24.35 14.64 -33.56
C LEU A 20 -23.73 15.49 -34.68
N LEU A 21 -22.41 15.71 -34.68
CA LEU A 21 -21.76 16.57 -35.66
C LEU A 21 -22.01 16.16 -37.12
N PRO A 22 -21.93 14.87 -37.51
CA PRO A 22 -22.21 14.46 -38.88
C PRO A 22 -23.65 14.80 -39.34
N ASP A 23 -24.63 14.59 -38.47
CA ASP A 23 -26.04 14.92 -38.76
C ASP A 23 -26.24 16.43 -38.86
N MET A 24 -25.58 17.19 -37.98
CA MET A 24 -25.57 18.65 -38.05
C MET A 24 -24.95 19.14 -39.36
N GLU A 25 -23.84 18.54 -39.81
CA GLU A 25 -23.18 18.87 -41.07
C GLU A 25 -24.10 18.64 -42.26
N GLU A 26 -24.87 17.55 -42.27
CA GLU A 26 -25.85 17.26 -43.32
C GLU A 26 -27.00 18.29 -43.34
N ILE A 27 -27.56 18.62 -42.18
CA ILE A 27 -28.72 19.52 -42.06
C ILE A 27 -28.35 20.98 -42.30
N PHE A 28 -27.17 21.42 -41.81
CA PHE A 28 -26.76 22.82 -41.80
C PHE A 28 -25.71 23.17 -42.86
N ASN A 29 -25.58 22.38 -43.93
CA ASN A 29 -24.65 22.59 -45.05
C ASN A 29 -24.95 23.81 -45.96
N THR A 30 -25.61 24.84 -45.44
CA THR A 30 -25.92 26.07 -46.19
C THR A 30 -25.12 27.23 -45.61
N ASN A 31 -24.72 28.18 -46.47
CA ASN A 31 -23.93 29.37 -46.07
C ASN A 31 -24.61 30.20 -44.95
N SER A 32 -25.93 30.11 -44.81
CA SER A 32 -26.69 30.81 -43.76
C SER A 32 -26.64 30.13 -42.39
N SER A 33 -26.28 28.84 -42.32
CA SER A 33 -26.27 28.02 -41.09
C SER A 33 -24.87 27.55 -40.67
N GLU A 34 -23.83 27.88 -41.43
CA GLU A 34 -22.43 27.54 -41.15
C GLU A 34 -21.98 27.95 -39.74
N ALA A 35 -22.48 29.08 -39.22
CA ALA A 35 -22.17 29.56 -37.87
C ALA A 35 -22.55 28.55 -36.77
N ILE A 36 -23.58 27.73 -36.98
CA ILE A 36 -24.02 26.71 -36.01
C ILE A 36 -22.98 25.57 -35.93
N LEU A 37 -22.45 25.13 -37.07
CA LEU A 37 -21.41 24.10 -37.14
C LEU A 37 -20.09 24.58 -36.50
N VAL A 38 -19.71 25.83 -36.77
CA VAL A 38 -18.54 26.45 -36.14
C VAL A 38 -18.71 26.50 -34.62
N GLN A 39 -19.89 26.86 -34.11
CA GLN A 39 -20.14 26.88 -32.67
C GLN A 39 -20.13 25.48 -32.05
N ALA A 40 -20.72 24.48 -32.71
CA ALA A 40 -20.72 23.10 -32.21
C ALA A 40 -19.30 22.54 -32.08
N THR A 41 -18.48 22.73 -33.11
CA THR A 41 -17.07 22.31 -33.11
C THR A 41 -16.24 23.08 -32.08
N GLU A 42 -16.49 24.38 -31.90
CA GLU A 42 -15.84 25.17 -30.84
C GLU A 42 -16.20 24.65 -29.44
N ILE A 43 -17.48 24.36 -29.18
CA ILE A 43 -17.93 23.80 -27.89
C ILE A 43 -17.25 22.45 -27.63
N GLN A 44 -17.21 21.57 -28.63
CA GLN A 44 -16.54 20.27 -28.52
C GLN A 44 -15.05 20.44 -28.17
N SER A 45 -14.35 21.34 -28.87
CA SER A 45 -12.94 21.66 -28.60
C SER A 45 -12.71 22.19 -27.17
N ARG A 46 -13.61 23.06 -26.69
CA ARG A 46 -13.55 23.60 -25.32
C ARG A 46 -13.84 22.55 -24.25
N LEU A 47 -14.72 21.58 -24.52
CA LEU A 47 -14.95 20.44 -23.62
C LEU A 47 -13.73 19.54 -23.54
N ALA A 48 -13.08 19.26 -24.68
CA ALA A 48 -11.82 18.53 -24.74
C ALA A 48 -10.71 19.23 -23.92
N GLU A 49 -10.59 20.56 -24.04
CA GLU A 49 -9.65 21.34 -23.25
C GLU A 49 -9.97 21.30 -21.75
N ALA A 50 -11.25 21.40 -21.38
CA ALA A 50 -11.69 21.29 -20.01
C ALA A 50 -11.35 19.90 -19.42
N ALA A 51 -11.55 18.82 -20.18
CA ALA A 51 -11.21 17.47 -19.76
C ALA A 51 -9.70 17.32 -19.47
N ARG A 52 -8.84 17.77 -20.39
CA ARG A 52 -7.38 17.80 -20.20
C ARG A 52 -6.98 18.61 -18.96
N GLY A 53 -7.57 19.79 -18.78
CA GLY A 53 -7.31 20.65 -17.64
C GLY A 53 -7.70 20.02 -16.30
N ILE A 54 -8.86 19.36 -16.25
CA ILE A 54 -9.33 18.66 -15.03
C ILE A 54 -8.38 17.53 -14.65
N LEU A 55 -7.88 16.75 -15.61
CA LEU A 55 -6.94 15.66 -15.33
C LEU A 55 -5.64 16.16 -14.69
N VAL A 56 -5.05 17.22 -15.25
CA VAL A 56 -3.82 17.83 -14.72
C VAL A 56 -4.06 18.48 -13.34
N GLU A 57 -5.21 19.11 -13.13
CA GLU A 57 -5.56 19.66 -11.81
C GLU A 57 -5.77 18.56 -10.77
N PHE A 58 -6.34 17.42 -11.16
CA PHE A 58 -6.48 16.25 -10.29
C PHE A 58 -5.13 15.69 -9.86
N GLU A 59 -4.20 15.48 -10.80
CA GLU A 59 -2.82 15.07 -10.52
C GLU A 59 -2.15 15.99 -9.48
N ASN A 60 -2.23 17.30 -9.72
CA ASN A 60 -1.67 18.30 -8.80
C ASN A 60 -2.35 18.28 -7.43
N ALA A 61 -3.66 18.04 -7.36
CA ALA A 61 -4.39 17.93 -6.10
C ALA A 61 -3.99 16.69 -5.30
N VAL A 62 -3.74 15.55 -5.96
CA VAL A 62 -3.22 14.34 -5.32
C VAL A 62 -1.82 14.58 -4.76
N PHE A 63 -0.95 15.24 -5.53
CA PHE A 63 0.41 15.58 -5.09
C PHE A 63 0.41 16.55 -3.89
N ARG A 64 -0.43 17.59 -3.92
CA ARG A 64 -0.49 18.64 -2.89
C ARG A 64 -1.42 18.32 -1.73
N GLU A 65 -1.88 17.08 -1.60
CA GLU A 65 -2.78 16.71 -0.51
C GLU A 65 -2.07 16.94 0.84
N PRO A 66 -2.60 17.83 1.72
CA PRO A 66 -1.86 18.37 2.85
C PRO A 66 -1.95 17.51 4.11
N SER A 67 -2.73 16.42 4.12
CA SER A 67 -2.94 15.65 5.33
C SER A 67 -1.67 14.91 5.71
N VAL A 68 -1.14 15.25 6.88
CA VAL A 68 -0.03 14.52 7.52
C VAL A 68 -0.53 13.59 8.63
N VAL A 69 -1.85 13.52 8.84
CA VAL A 69 -2.43 12.77 9.95
C VAL A 69 -2.36 11.27 9.63
N PRO A 70 -1.63 10.46 10.42
CA PRO A 70 -1.59 9.02 10.23
C PRO A 70 -2.97 8.41 10.44
N VAL A 71 -3.32 7.44 9.60
CA VAL A 71 -4.59 6.73 9.73
C VAL A 71 -4.48 5.73 10.89
N PRO A 72 -5.41 5.73 11.86
CA PRO A 72 -5.38 4.78 12.96
C PRO A 72 -5.26 3.32 12.47
N GLY A 73 -4.41 2.54 13.12
CA GLY A 73 -4.18 1.13 12.80
C GLY A 73 -3.48 0.88 11.46
N GLY A 74 -3.04 1.91 10.73
CA GLY A 74 -2.32 1.75 9.47
C GLY A 74 -3.18 1.21 8.33
N THR A 75 -4.50 1.42 8.37
CA THR A 75 -5.41 0.94 7.32
C THR A 75 -5.29 1.74 6.01
N ILE A 76 -6.13 1.44 5.03
CA ILE A 76 -6.16 2.10 3.72
C ILE A 76 -6.57 3.58 3.90
N HIS A 77 -5.76 4.48 3.35
CA HIS A 77 -6.03 5.92 3.37
C HIS A 77 -7.21 6.27 2.44
N PRO A 78 -8.14 7.17 2.83
CA PRO A 78 -9.27 7.59 2.00
C PRO A 78 -8.85 8.10 0.61
N LEU A 79 -7.78 8.89 0.53
CA LEU A 79 -7.17 9.34 -0.74
C LEU A 79 -6.86 8.18 -1.69
N THR A 80 -6.31 7.07 -1.20
CA THR A 80 -6.02 5.89 -2.02
C THR A 80 -7.28 5.33 -2.64
N ARG A 81 -8.38 5.24 -1.87
CA ARG A 81 -9.67 4.78 -2.40
C ARG A 81 -10.23 5.74 -3.44
N TYR A 82 -10.19 7.04 -3.13
CA TYR A 82 -10.69 8.09 -4.01
C TYR A 82 -9.95 8.10 -5.35
N VAL A 83 -8.61 8.11 -5.33
CA VAL A 83 -7.78 8.12 -6.53
C VAL A 83 -7.98 6.85 -7.35
N MET A 84 -7.96 5.67 -6.73
CA MET A 84 -8.11 4.43 -7.51
C MET A 84 -9.52 4.25 -8.07
N ASN A 85 -10.57 4.71 -7.38
CA ASN A 85 -11.92 4.72 -7.94
C ASN A 85 -12.01 5.70 -9.11
N TYR A 86 -11.37 6.88 -9.01
CA TYR A 86 -11.32 7.85 -10.10
C TYR A 86 -10.57 7.29 -11.33
N LEU A 87 -9.42 6.64 -11.14
CA LEU A 87 -8.68 5.99 -12.23
C LEU A 87 -9.46 4.84 -12.87
N ASN A 88 -10.27 4.12 -12.09
CA ASN A 88 -11.17 3.10 -12.62
C ASN A 88 -12.26 3.71 -13.51
N LEU A 89 -12.83 4.85 -13.12
CA LEU A 89 -13.78 5.56 -13.98
C LEU A 89 -13.09 6.12 -15.23
N ILE A 90 -11.85 6.60 -15.13
CA ILE A 90 -11.06 6.99 -16.31
C ILE A 90 -10.94 5.83 -17.31
N SER A 91 -10.73 4.59 -16.84
CA SER A 91 -10.61 3.44 -17.74
C SER A 91 -11.90 3.12 -18.49
N ASP A 92 -13.07 3.46 -17.94
CA ASP A 92 -14.35 3.28 -18.63
C ASP A 92 -14.49 4.24 -19.83
N TYR A 93 -13.86 5.43 -19.76
CA TYR A 93 -13.80 6.43 -20.82
C TYR A 93 -12.53 6.36 -21.67
N LYS A 94 -11.84 5.20 -21.67
CA LYS A 94 -10.54 5.03 -22.33
C LYS A 94 -10.55 5.46 -23.80
N GLN A 95 -11.58 5.09 -24.57
CA GLN A 95 -11.61 5.37 -26.01
C GLN A 95 -11.60 6.87 -26.28
N THR A 96 -12.54 7.60 -25.70
CA THR A 96 -12.60 9.07 -25.77
C THR A 96 -11.29 9.70 -25.27
N LEU A 97 -10.78 9.27 -24.12
CA LEU A 97 -9.63 9.91 -23.49
C LEU A 97 -8.30 9.65 -24.22
N VAL A 98 -8.18 8.57 -24.98
CA VAL A 98 -7.00 8.33 -25.84
C VAL A 98 -6.89 9.39 -26.92
N ASP A 99 -8.01 9.82 -27.50
CA ASP A 99 -8.04 10.85 -28.54
C ASP A 99 -7.89 12.26 -27.97
N LEU A 100 -8.41 12.49 -26.75
CA LEU A 100 -8.34 13.80 -26.11
C LEU A 100 -6.98 14.13 -25.49
N ILE A 101 -6.26 13.12 -25.00
CA ILE A 101 -5.00 13.29 -24.28
C ILE A 101 -3.83 13.00 -25.21
N MET A 102 -3.30 14.06 -25.81
CA MET A 102 -2.21 13.96 -26.78
C MET A 102 -0.84 14.32 -26.19
N SER A 103 -0.82 15.08 -25.10
CA SER A 103 0.42 15.49 -24.42
C SER A 103 0.73 14.53 -23.29
N LYS A 104 2.02 14.17 -23.14
CA LYS A 104 2.51 13.47 -21.95
C LYS A 104 2.32 14.36 -20.71
N PRO A 105 2.24 13.77 -19.49
CA PRO A 105 2.28 14.55 -18.27
C PRO A 105 3.47 15.49 -18.34
N CYS A 106 3.19 16.79 -18.21
CA CYS A 106 4.28 17.68 -17.91
C CYS A 106 4.80 17.20 -16.56
N ALA A 107 6.04 16.71 -16.51
CA ALA A 107 6.75 16.58 -15.25
C ALA A 107 6.95 18.02 -14.74
N GLY A 108 5.86 18.64 -14.27
CA GLY A 108 5.68 20.04 -13.88
C GLY A 108 6.43 20.37 -12.59
N LEU A 109 7.48 19.61 -12.33
CA LEU A 109 8.48 19.85 -11.31
C LEU A 109 9.80 20.32 -11.93
N LYS A 110 9.92 20.53 -13.26
CA LYS A 110 11.11 21.17 -13.83
C LYS A 110 11.28 22.67 -13.47
N CYS A 111 10.30 23.29 -12.82
CA CYS A 111 10.34 24.71 -12.42
C CYS A 111 10.44 24.96 -10.90
N SER A 112 10.95 24.00 -10.12
CA SER A 112 11.36 24.23 -8.73
C SER A 112 12.59 23.39 -8.43
N ASN A 113 13.62 23.99 -7.84
CA ASN A 113 14.78 23.30 -7.25
C ASN A 113 14.38 22.55 -5.96
N ASP A 114 13.20 21.92 -5.92
CA ASP A 114 12.74 21.15 -4.77
C ASP A 114 13.41 19.77 -4.75
N PRO A 115 14.05 19.37 -3.64
CA PRO A 115 14.66 18.06 -3.48
C PRO A 115 13.62 16.93 -3.23
N ILE A 116 12.34 17.28 -3.11
CA ILE A 116 11.24 16.37 -2.73
C ILE A 116 10.41 16.08 -3.98
N LYS A 117 10.95 15.26 -4.91
CA LYS A 117 10.27 14.86 -6.15
C LYS A 117 10.07 13.35 -6.19
N PRO A 118 8.96 12.87 -6.77
CA PRO A 118 8.83 11.46 -7.07
C PRO A 118 9.90 11.06 -8.09
N ASP A 119 10.75 10.13 -7.69
CA ASP A 119 11.77 9.54 -8.56
C ASP A 119 11.09 8.52 -9.49
N MET A 120 10.59 8.99 -10.63
CA MET A 120 10.19 8.12 -11.72
C MET A 120 11.00 8.43 -12.96
N ASP A 121 11.79 7.45 -13.37
CA ASP A 121 12.38 7.43 -14.69
C ASP A 121 11.31 7.14 -15.75
N ILE A 122 10.71 8.20 -16.30
CA ILE A 122 9.69 8.13 -17.37
C ILE A 122 10.24 7.40 -18.61
N THR A 123 11.56 7.26 -18.72
CA THR A 123 12.25 6.55 -19.81
C THR A 123 11.93 5.05 -19.82
N GLU A 124 11.62 4.43 -18.67
CA GLU A 124 11.15 3.03 -18.57
C GLU A 124 9.73 2.81 -19.14
N LEU A 125 8.98 3.90 -19.37
CA LEU A 125 7.60 3.88 -19.88
C LEU A 125 7.50 4.36 -21.33
N GLN A 126 8.62 4.37 -22.06
CA GLN A 126 8.64 4.68 -23.50
C GLN A 126 7.69 3.76 -24.28
N GLY A 127 6.92 4.34 -25.21
CA GLY A 127 5.93 3.63 -26.03
C GLY A 127 4.52 3.55 -25.44
N ARG A 128 4.29 4.01 -24.20
CA ARG A 128 2.94 4.12 -23.62
C ARG A 128 2.18 5.32 -24.21
N SER A 129 0.85 5.20 -24.30
CA SER A 129 -0.02 6.31 -24.67
C SER A 129 0.06 7.44 -23.62
N PRO A 130 -0.21 8.69 -24.00
CA PRO A 130 -0.21 9.79 -23.04
C PRO A 130 -1.21 9.59 -21.89
N LEU A 131 -2.41 9.05 -22.17
CA LEU A 131 -3.38 8.66 -21.13
C LEU A 131 -2.76 7.68 -20.12
N ALA A 132 -2.08 6.63 -20.59
CA ALA A 132 -1.42 5.68 -19.71
C ALA A 132 -0.36 6.34 -18.83
N LEU A 133 0.41 7.28 -19.38
CA LEU A 133 1.40 8.04 -18.63
C LEU A 133 0.74 8.92 -17.55
N HIS A 134 -0.39 9.57 -17.84
CA HIS A 134 -1.15 10.34 -16.85
C HIS A 134 -1.71 9.48 -15.71
N CYS A 135 -2.28 8.31 -16.02
CA CYS A 135 -2.76 7.37 -15.00
C CYS A 135 -1.61 6.86 -14.11
N ILE A 136 -0.49 6.46 -14.71
CA ILE A 136 0.70 6.01 -13.98
C ILE A 136 1.26 7.15 -13.13
N TRP A 137 1.35 8.36 -13.67
CA TRP A 137 1.87 9.53 -12.96
C TRP A 137 1.00 9.89 -11.75
N THR A 138 -0.33 9.82 -11.89
CA THR A 138 -1.27 9.97 -10.78
C THR A 138 -1.00 8.95 -9.68
N MET A 139 -0.76 7.67 -10.04
CA MET A 139 -0.43 6.63 -9.06
C MET A 139 0.90 6.88 -8.36
N VAL A 140 1.90 7.42 -9.07
CA VAL A 140 3.19 7.82 -8.50
C VAL A 140 3.03 8.97 -7.51
N MET A 141 2.24 9.99 -7.85
CA MET A 141 1.95 11.10 -6.93
C MET A 141 1.26 10.61 -5.67
N LEU A 142 0.30 9.68 -5.82
CA LEU A 142 -0.35 9.02 -4.69
C LEU A 142 0.67 8.24 -3.83
N GLN A 143 1.55 7.45 -4.44
CA GLN A 143 2.60 6.70 -3.74
C GLN A 143 3.50 7.63 -2.93
N PHE A 144 4.01 8.68 -3.56
CA PHE A 144 4.88 9.67 -2.93
C PHE A 144 4.21 10.33 -1.72
N ASN A 145 2.95 10.71 -1.87
CA ASN A 145 2.16 11.28 -0.78
C ASN A 145 1.96 10.27 0.37
N LEU A 146 1.71 8.99 0.05
CA LEU A 146 1.60 7.91 1.04
C LEU A 146 2.92 7.63 1.76
N GLU A 147 4.06 7.69 1.06
CA GLU A 147 5.39 7.58 1.67
C GLU A 147 5.61 8.72 2.67
N GLY A 148 5.34 9.97 2.28
CA GLY A 148 5.41 11.12 3.18
C GLY A 148 4.54 10.95 4.43
N LYS A 149 3.33 10.43 4.29
CA LYS A 149 2.43 10.11 5.42
C LYS A 149 2.97 8.98 6.29
N SER A 150 3.62 7.97 5.71
CA SER A 150 4.17 6.84 6.47
C SER A 150 5.22 7.30 7.48
N LEU A 151 5.96 8.38 7.20
CA LEU A 151 6.99 8.94 8.10
C LEU A 151 6.42 9.55 9.39
N HIS A 152 5.11 9.77 9.46
CA HIS A 152 4.44 10.37 10.63
C HIS A 152 3.97 9.33 11.65
N TYR A 153 4.10 8.03 11.37
CA TYR A 153 3.83 6.98 12.36
C TYR A 153 4.96 6.89 13.38
N LYS A 154 4.59 6.78 14.66
CA LYS A 154 5.55 6.59 15.77
C LYS A 154 6.33 5.28 15.64
N GLU A 155 5.62 4.20 15.29
CA GLU A 155 6.21 2.88 15.13
C GLU A 155 6.62 2.67 13.65
N GLU A 156 7.90 2.47 13.40
CA GLU A 156 8.45 2.21 12.05
C GLU A 156 7.75 1.01 11.38
N SER A 157 7.50 -0.04 12.14
CA SER A 157 6.81 -1.23 11.66
C SER A 157 5.38 -0.95 11.20
N LEU A 158 4.64 -0.06 11.90
CA LEU A 158 3.30 0.37 11.48
C LEU A 158 3.34 1.23 10.22
N SER A 159 4.39 2.05 10.03
CA SER A 159 4.57 2.81 8.79
C SER A 159 4.65 1.90 7.56
N HIS A 160 5.33 0.76 7.69
CA HIS A 160 5.47 -0.24 6.63
C HIS A 160 4.16 -0.98 6.38
N ILE A 161 3.38 -1.30 7.43
CA ILE A 161 2.03 -1.88 7.28
C ILE A 161 1.09 -0.92 6.56
N PHE A 162 1.09 0.36 6.95
CA PHE A 162 0.31 1.39 6.27
C PHE A 162 0.65 1.49 4.79
N PHE A 163 1.94 1.61 4.47
CA PHE A 163 2.36 1.70 3.09
C PHE A 163 1.96 0.45 2.30
N MET A 164 2.25 -0.74 2.84
CA MET A 164 1.89 -2.02 2.23
C MET A 164 0.38 -2.15 1.96
N ASN A 165 -0.48 -1.82 2.93
CA ASN A 165 -1.94 -1.86 2.76
C ASN A 165 -2.41 -1.00 1.59
N ASN A 166 -1.86 0.20 1.45
CA ASN A 166 -2.25 1.12 0.38
C ASN A 166 -1.70 0.67 -0.98
N ILE A 167 -0.44 0.22 -1.07
CA ILE A 167 0.12 -0.29 -2.34
C ILE A 167 -0.59 -1.58 -2.77
N HIS A 168 -0.88 -2.50 -1.85
CA HIS A 168 -1.65 -3.71 -2.16
C HIS A 168 -3.04 -3.36 -2.68
N TYR A 169 -3.73 -2.41 -2.05
CA TYR A 169 -5.03 -1.95 -2.53
C TYR A 169 -4.95 -1.39 -3.96
N ILE A 170 -3.92 -0.59 -4.27
CA ILE A 170 -3.67 -0.07 -5.62
C ILE A 170 -3.49 -1.25 -6.60
N VAL A 171 -2.66 -2.23 -6.26
CA VAL A 171 -2.41 -3.43 -7.08
C VAL A 171 -3.71 -4.20 -7.33
N GLN A 172 -4.53 -4.42 -6.29
CA GLN A 172 -5.80 -5.14 -6.42
C GLN A 172 -6.78 -4.38 -7.31
N LYS A 173 -6.89 -3.05 -7.17
CA LYS A 173 -7.74 -2.22 -8.02
C LYS A 173 -7.34 -2.28 -9.49
N VAL A 174 -6.05 -2.23 -9.79
CA VAL A 174 -5.56 -2.42 -11.17
C VAL A 174 -5.87 -3.83 -11.67
N LYS A 175 -5.69 -4.87 -10.85
CA LYS A 175 -5.99 -6.26 -11.25
C LYS A 175 -7.48 -6.52 -11.47
N SER A 176 -8.35 -5.83 -10.73
CA SER A 176 -9.81 -6.04 -10.82
C SER A 176 -10.46 -5.41 -12.05
N SER A 177 -9.80 -4.46 -12.71
CA SER A 177 -10.30 -3.80 -13.92
C SER A 177 -9.41 -4.16 -15.12
N PRO A 178 -9.90 -4.95 -16.08
CA PRO A 178 -9.16 -5.30 -17.29
C PRO A 178 -8.68 -4.07 -18.08
N GLU A 179 -9.54 -3.05 -18.20
CA GLU A 179 -9.29 -1.81 -18.93
C GLU A 179 -8.21 -0.99 -18.22
N LEU A 180 -8.29 -0.84 -16.90
CA LEU A 180 -7.26 -0.15 -16.12
C LEU A 180 -5.94 -0.93 -16.18
N ARG A 181 -5.98 -2.26 -16.09
CA ARG A 181 -4.78 -3.10 -16.23
C ARG A 181 -4.12 -2.92 -17.59
N GLU A 182 -4.89 -2.81 -18.66
CA GLU A 182 -4.37 -2.57 -20.01
C GLU A 182 -3.68 -1.20 -20.11
N ILE A 183 -4.30 -0.15 -19.57
CA ILE A 183 -3.74 1.22 -19.53
C ILE A 183 -2.42 1.24 -18.74
N ILE A 184 -2.42 0.68 -17.53
CA ILE A 184 -1.24 0.69 -16.65
C ILE A 184 -0.13 -0.25 -17.15
N GLY A 185 -0.53 -1.42 -17.62
CA GLY A 185 0.33 -2.46 -18.15
C GLY A 185 1.12 -3.27 -17.11
N ASP A 186 1.50 -4.50 -17.49
CA ASP A 186 2.11 -5.47 -16.58
C ASP A 186 3.50 -5.05 -16.06
N MET A 187 4.25 -4.24 -16.81
CA MET A 187 5.55 -3.71 -16.37
C MET A 187 5.42 -2.90 -15.08
N TYR A 188 4.54 -1.89 -15.07
CA TYR A 188 4.36 -1.04 -13.89
C TYR A 188 3.63 -1.78 -12.76
N LEU A 189 2.68 -2.67 -13.09
CA LEU A 189 2.04 -3.54 -12.10
C LEU A 189 3.06 -4.43 -11.36
N ARG A 190 4.09 -4.93 -12.05
CA ARG A 190 5.20 -5.65 -11.41
C ARG A 190 6.03 -4.76 -10.49
N LYS A 191 6.26 -3.49 -10.84
CA LYS A 191 6.96 -2.52 -9.97
C LYS A 191 6.18 -2.29 -8.67
N LEU A 192 4.87 -2.05 -8.76
CA LEU A 192 3.99 -1.93 -7.59
C LEU A 192 3.99 -3.20 -6.73
N THR A 193 4.00 -4.37 -7.40
CA THR A 193 4.12 -5.67 -6.74
C THR A 193 5.43 -5.80 -5.95
N GLY A 194 6.54 -5.34 -6.53
CA GLY A 194 7.83 -5.28 -5.85
C GLY A 194 7.82 -4.35 -4.63
N MET A 195 7.21 -3.18 -4.75
CA MET A 195 7.12 -2.21 -3.66
C MET A 195 6.35 -2.73 -2.45
N PHE A 196 5.19 -3.39 -2.64
CA PHE A 196 4.46 -3.96 -1.49
C PHE A 196 5.26 -5.09 -0.83
N ARG A 197 5.95 -5.94 -1.61
CA ARG A 197 6.79 -7.03 -1.06
C ARG A 197 7.96 -6.49 -0.25
N GLN A 198 8.57 -5.41 -0.72
CA GLN A 198 9.62 -4.71 0.04
C GLN A 198 9.07 -4.13 1.34
N ALA A 199 7.88 -3.53 1.33
CA ALA A 199 7.22 -3.03 2.54
C ALA A 199 6.95 -4.17 3.55
N ALA A 200 6.43 -5.31 3.09
CA ALA A 200 6.24 -6.50 3.93
C ALA A 200 7.56 -6.97 4.57
N THR A 201 8.65 -7.02 3.79
CA THR A 201 9.99 -7.41 4.26
C THR A 201 10.52 -6.43 5.30
N LYS A 202 10.37 -5.11 5.06
CA LYS A 202 10.80 -4.06 5.99
C LYS A 202 10.02 -4.15 7.31
N TYR A 203 8.70 -4.34 7.25
CA TYR A 203 7.85 -4.61 8.42
C TYR A 203 8.39 -5.81 9.22
N GLN A 204 8.57 -6.96 8.57
CA GLN A 204 9.04 -8.17 9.24
C GLN A 204 10.40 -7.96 9.92
N ARG A 205 11.33 -7.26 9.25
CA ARG A 205 12.63 -6.94 9.83
C ARG A 205 12.54 -6.01 11.04
N ALA A 206 11.73 -4.96 10.96
CA ALA A 206 11.59 -3.96 12.01
C ALA A 206 11.01 -4.56 13.31
N THR A 207 10.09 -5.52 13.22
CA THR A 207 9.48 -6.16 14.40
C THR A 207 10.19 -7.46 14.79
N TRP A 208 10.28 -8.43 13.88
CA TRP A 208 10.47 -9.84 14.25
C TRP A 208 11.93 -10.24 14.41
N VAL A 209 12.88 -9.50 13.82
CA VAL A 209 14.31 -9.79 14.01
C VAL A 209 14.69 -9.73 15.49
N ARG A 210 14.18 -8.74 16.23
CA ARG A 210 14.45 -8.61 17.68
C ARG A 210 13.85 -9.76 18.49
N VAL A 211 12.60 -10.12 18.19
CA VAL A 211 11.91 -11.26 18.84
C VAL A 211 12.66 -12.56 18.58
N LEU A 212 12.98 -12.86 17.33
CA LEU A 212 13.70 -14.08 16.94
C LEU A 212 15.12 -14.13 17.52
N ASN A 213 15.81 -13.00 17.67
CA ASN A 213 17.13 -12.95 18.30
C ASN A 213 17.13 -13.36 19.78
N SER A 214 16.00 -13.26 20.48
CA SER A 214 15.89 -13.81 21.85
C SER A 214 15.85 -15.34 21.91
N LEU A 215 15.57 -15.99 20.78
CA LEU A 215 15.48 -17.44 20.63
C LEU A 215 16.77 -18.08 20.06
N ARG A 216 17.88 -17.32 20.01
CA ARG A 216 19.20 -17.81 19.58
C ARG A 216 19.98 -18.41 20.74
N ASP A 217 20.88 -19.34 20.40
CA ASP A 217 21.74 -20.02 21.36
C ASP A 217 22.97 -19.20 21.78
N GLU A 218 23.30 -18.18 20.99
CA GLU A 218 24.46 -17.33 21.19
C GLU A 218 24.45 -16.74 22.61
N GLY A 219 25.53 -16.96 23.36
CA GLY A 219 25.67 -16.48 24.75
C GLY A 219 24.99 -17.34 25.83
N LEU A 220 24.41 -18.50 25.48
CA LEU A 220 23.85 -19.44 26.48
C LEU A 220 24.87 -20.43 27.04
N HIS A 221 25.97 -20.68 26.32
CA HIS A 221 27.03 -21.58 26.74
C HIS A 221 28.13 -20.80 27.46
N VAL A 222 28.52 -21.26 28.65
CA VAL A 222 29.66 -20.70 29.38
C VAL A 222 30.93 -21.40 28.89
N SER A 223 31.81 -20.71 28.15
CA SER A 223 33.15 -21.24 27.87
C SER A 223 34.06 -20.91 29.05
N GLY A 224 34.58 -21.93 29.75
CA GLY A 224 35.52 -21.68 30.84
C GLY A 224 35.78 -22.81 31.85
N SER A 225 35.07 -23.94 31.81
CA SER A 225 35.44 -25.09 32.64
C SER A 225 34.95 -26.39 32.01
N PHE A 226 35.49 -27.52 32.45
CA PHE A 226 35.44 -28.87 31.85
C PHE A 226 34.03 -29.50 31.65
N SER A 227 32.94 -28.72 31.72
CA SER A 227 31.62 -29.08 31.21
C SER A 227 31.07 -27.91 30.37
N SER A 228 30.71 -28.17 29.12
CA SER A 228 30.01 -27.23 28.23
C SER A 228 28.54 -27.03 28.66
N GLY A 229 28.32 -26.55 29.88
CA GLY A 229 27.00 -26.40 30.47
C GLY A 229 26.25 -25.16 29.97
N VAL A 230 24.93 -25.31 29.79
CA VAL A 230 24.01 -24.19 29.53
C VAL A 230 23.81 -23.38 30.81
N SER A 231 23.98 -22.06 30.72
CA SER A 231 23.71 -21.16 31.85
C SER A 231 22.21 -21.03 32.11
N ARG A 232 21.74 -21.58 33.24
CA ARG A 232 20.33 -21.51 33.65
C ARG A 232 19.85 -20.07 33.88
N SER A 233 20.71 -19.17 34.35
CA SER A 233 20.35 -17.76 34.53
C SER A 233 20.17 -17.06 33.19
N ALA A 234 21.13 -17.21 32.26
CA ALA A 234 21.03 -16.63 30.92
C ALA A 234 19.81 -17.17 30.17
N LEU A 235 19.52 -18.47 30.28
CA LEU A 235 18.36 -19.08 29.65
C LEU A 235 17.03 -18.53 30.20
N ARG A 236 16.93 -18.34 31.53
CA ARG A 236 15.77 -17.70 32.17
C ARG A 236 15.56 -16.27 31.68
N GLU A 237 16.64 -15.51 31.50
CA GLU A 237 16.59 -14.16 30.96
C GLU A 237 16.12 -14.16 29.50
N ARG A 238 16.57 -15.12 28.68
CA ARG A 238 16.07 -15.27 27.29
C ARG A 238 14.57 -15.52 27.22
N PHE A 239 14.05 -16.47 28.00
CA PHE A 239 12.60 -16.74 28.04
C PHE A 239 11.81 -15.50 28.51
N LYS A 240 12.29 -14.80 29.53
CA LYS A 240 11.67 -13.54 29.97
C LYS A 240 11.69 -12.47 28.88
N ALA A 241 12.82 -12.28 28.22
CA ALA A 241 12.95 -11.32 27.13
C ALA A 241 12.00 -11.65 25.97
N PHE A 242 11.93 -12.92 25.58
CA PHE A 242 10.97 -13.39 24.58
C PHE A 242 9.53 -13.09 24.99
N ASN A 243 9.12 -13.48 26.20
CA ASN A 243 7.75 -13.30 26.67
C ASN A 243 7.35 -11.82 26.66
N THR A 244 8.20 -10.94 27.20
CA THR A 244 7.96 -9.49 27.23
C THR A 244 7.85 -8.91 25.81
N MET A 245 8.77 -9.26 24.90
CA MET A 245 8.75 -8.74 23.54
C MET A 245 7.54 -9.25 22.76
N PHE A 246 7.22 -10.54 22.87
CA PHE A 246 6.07 -11.14 22.20
C PHE A 246 4.75 -10.53 22.70
N GLU A 247 4.60 -10.34 24.01
CA GLU A 247 3.42 -9.70 24.59
C GLU A 247 3.23 -8.28 24.08
N GLU A 248 4.30 -7.50 24.00
CA GLU A 248 4.21 -6.14 23.50
C GLU A 248 3.87 -6.11 22.01
N VAL A 249 4.50 -6.99 21.22
CA VAL A 249 4.17 -7.14 19.80
C VAL A 249 2.71 -7.54 19.62
N HIS A 250 2.22 -8.54 20.35
CA HIS A 250 0.83 -8.98 20.24
C HIS A 250 -0.16 -7.91 20.67
N ARG A 251 0.12 -7.22 21.78
CA ARG A 251 -0.69 -6.12 22.27
C ARG A 251 -0.80 -4.98 21.25
N ILE A 252 0.28 -4.64 20.56
CA ILE A 252 0.29 -3.56 19.58
C ILE A 252 -0.30 -4.01 18.24
N GLN A 253 0.12 -5.15 17.71
CA GLN A 253 -0.22 -5.56 16.33
C GLN A 253 -1.63 -6.11 16.20
N SER A 254 -2.24 -6.56 17.29
CA SER A 254 -3.66 -6.91 17.32
C SER A 254 -4.57 -5.69 17.09
N THR A 255 -4.10 -4.47 17.39
CA THR A 255 -4.84 -3.22 17.13
C THR A 255 -4.56 -2.64 15.75
N TRP A 256 -3.60 -3.18 14.99
CA TRP A 256 -3.35 -2.77 13.61
C TRP A 256 -4.36 -3.42 12.68
N SER A 257 -4.62 -2.81 11.52
CA SER A 257 -5.63 -3.29 10.58
C SER A 257 -5.02 -3.56 9.22
N VAL A 258 -5.15 -4.81 8.74
CA VAL A 258 -4.91 -5.19 7.34
C VAL A 258 -6.26 -5.58 6.74
N PRO A 259 -6.93 -4.67 6.01
CA PRO A 259 -8.32 -4.89 5.56
C PRO A 259 -8.50 -6.03 4.56
N ASP A 260 -7.47 -6.30 3.76
CA ASP A 260 -7.50 -7.37 2.77
C ASP A 260 -7.28 -8.71 3.46
N ALA A 261 -8.29 -9.58 3.42
CA ALA A 261 -8.28 -10.84 4.16
C ALA A 261 -7.18 -11.80 3.67
N GLN A 262 -6.91 -11.83 2.36
CA GLN A 262 -5.87 -12.66 1.79
C GLN A 262 -4.48 -12.19 2.22
N LEU A 263 -4.18 -10.89 2.09
CA LEU A 263 -2.91 -10.32 2.53
C LEU A 263 -2.67 -10.54 4.02
N ARG A 264 -3.72 -10.34 4.84
CA ARG A 264 -3.66 -10.55 6.28
C ARG A 264 -3.29 -11.99 6.61
N GLU A 265 -3.90 -12.96 5.93
CA GLU A 265 -3.60 -14.38 6.13
C GLU A 265 -2.19 -14.73 5.63
N GLU A 266 -1.78 -14.23 4.47
CA GLU A 266 -0.41 -14.42 3.96
C GLU A 266 0.65 -13.88 4.93
N LEU A 267 0.40 -12.74 5.57
CA LEU A 267 1.28 -12.20 6.61
C LEU A 267 1.33 -13.11 7.83
N ARG A 268 0.18 -13.60 8.32
CA ARG A 268 0.11 -14.50 9.48
C ARG A 268 0.82 -15.83 9.22
N ILE A 269 0.63 -16.40 8.05
CA ILE A 269 1.35 -17.60 7.60
C ILE A 269 2.84 -17.33 7.61
N SER A 270 3.28 -16.25 6.94
CA SER A 270 4.70 -15.91 6.86
C SER A 270 5.32 -15.67 8.25
N LEU A 271 4.60 -15.05 9.18
CA LEU A 271 5.07 -14.89 10.56
C LEU A 271 5.17 -16.24 11.29
N SER A 272 4.17 -17.10 11.14
CA SER A 272 4.15 -18.43 11.74
C SER A 272 5.29 -19.31 11.25
N GLU A 273 5.60 -19.27 9.96
CA GLU A 273 6.69 -20.01 9.32
C GLU A 273 8.07 -19.69 9.93
N HIS A 274 8.27 -18.50 10.48
CA HIS A 274 9.54 -18.10 11.10
C HIS A 274 9.50 -18.24 12.62
N LEU A 275 8.42 -17.79 13.26
CA LEU A 275 8.30 -17.76 14.72
C LEU A 275 8.16 -19.17 15.31
N ILE A 276 7.26 -19.98 14.75
CA ILE A 276 6.88 -21.25 15.34
C ILE A 276 8.03 -22.26 15.31
N PRO A 277 8.74 -22.48 14.18
CA PRO A 277 9.89 -23.38 14.18
C PRO A 277 11.02 -22.91 15.09
N ALA A 278 11.30 -21.60 15.14
CA ALA A 278 12.33 -21.05 16.02
C ALA A 278 11.99 -21.29 17.50
N TYR A 279 10.75 -20.99 17.91
CA TYR A 279 10.31 -21.20 19.28
C TYR A 279 10.26 -22.68 19.65
N ARG A 280 9.70 -23.53 18.78
CA ARG A 280 9.63 -25.00 18.99
C ARG A 280 11.02 -25.60 19.17
N SER A 281 11.99 -25.20 18.35
CA SER A 281 13.38 -25.65 18.46
C SER A 281 14.04 -25.17 19.75
N PHE A 282 13.86 -23.90 20.11
CA PHE A 282 14.41 -23.33 21.35
C PHE A 282 13.82 -24.01 22.59
N LEU A 283 12.49 -24.15 22.64
CA LEU A 283 11.76 -24.81 23.71
C LEU A 283 12.20 -26.27 23.85
N GLY A 284 12.22 -27.04 22.75
CA GLY A 284 12.59 -28.46 22.78
C GLY A 284 13.99 -28.72 23.35
N ARG A 285 14.95 -27.83 23.07
CA ARG A 285 16.35 -27.99 23.53
C ARG A 285 16.55 -27.57 24.99
N PHE A 286 15.82 -26.56 25.45
CA PHE A 286 16.12 -25.90 26.72
C PHE A 286 15.06 -26.08 27.81
N ARG A 287 13.87 -26.59 27.48
CA ARG A 287 12.76 -26.78 28.43
C ARG A 287 13.15 -27.54 29.70
N GLY A 288 13.86 -28.68 29.57
CA GLY A 288 14.28 -29.49 30.72
C GLY A 288 15.22 -28.75 31.70
N HIS A 289 15.97 -27.76 31.23
CA HIS A 289 16.85 -26.93 32.07
C HIS A 289 16.08 -25.93 32.94
N ILE A 290 14.83 -25.61 32.56
CA ILE A 290 13.95 -24.67 33.26
C ILE A 290 12.96 -25.41 34.17
N GLU A 291 12.39 -26.51 33.71
CA GLU A 291 11.44 -27.34 34.47
C GLU A 291 12.05 -27.93 35.75
N SER A 292 13.36 -28.17 35.75
CA SER A 292 14.11 -28.60 36.94
C SER A 292 14.37 -27.48 37.96
N GLY A 293 13.92 -26.25 37.69
CA GLY A 293 14.11 -25.08 38.54
C GLY A 293 12.90 -24.73 39.42
N ARG A 294 13.05 -23.70 40.27
CA ARG A 294 11.93 -23.10 41.01
C ARG A 294 11.10 -22.21 40.08
N HIS A 295 9.78 -22.36 40.13
CA HIS A 295 8.79 -21.55 39.40
C HIS A 295 8.95 -21.53 37.85
N PRO A 296 8.93 -22.70 37.18
CA PRO A 296 9.04 -22.77 35.71
C PRO A 296 7.94 -21.99 34.97
N GLU A 297 6.75 -21.86 35.57
CA GLU A 297 5.60 -21.11 35.04
C GLU A 297 5.91 -19.64 34.76
N ASN A 298 6.88 -19.05 35.48
CA ASN A 298 7.29 -17.65 35.28
C ASN A 298 8.14 -17.44 34.01
N TYR A 299 8.59 -18.54 33.37
CA TYR A 299 9.48 -18.52 32.21
C TYR A 299 8.83 -19.19 31.00
N LEU A 300 8.20 -20.35 31.19
CA LEU A 300 7.52 -21.12 30.16
C LEU A 300 6.05 -20.69 30.05
N LYS A 301 5.82 -19.46 29.60
CA LYS A 301 4.48 -18.84 29.58
C LYS A 301 3.60 -19.30 28.41
N TYR A 302 4.21 -19.69 27.30
CA TYR A 302 3.51 -20.03 26.06
C TYR A 302 3.85 -21.47 25.64
N SER A 303 2.83 -22.23 25.28
CA SER A 303 3.02 -23.41 24.44
C SER A 303 3.17 -23.01 22.97
N VAL A 304 3.52 -23.97 22.12
CA VAL A 304 3.60 -23.71 20.67
C VAL A 304 2.22 -23.39 20.11
N GLU A 305 1.20 -24.09 20.60
CA GLU A 305 -0.20 -23.92 20.23
C GLU A 305 -0.75 -22.55 20.68
N ASP A 306 -0.30 -22.04 21.83
CA ASP A 306 -0.67 -20.69 22.30
C ASP A 306 -0.12 -19.61 21.34
N LEU A 307 1.11 -19.77 20.86
CA LEU A 307 1.69 -18.84 19.88
C LEU A 307 1.00 -18.94 18.53
N GLU A 308 0.69 -20.15 18.04
CA GLU A 308 -0.08 -20.37 16.81
C GLU A 308 -1.45 -19.68 16.90
N THR A 309 -2.13 -19.81 18.03
CA THR A 309 -3.42 -19.15 18.27
C THR A 309 -3.27 -17.62 18.35
N ALA A 310 -2.25 -17.13 19.05
CA ALA A 310 -2.02 -15.70 19.23
C ALA A 310 -1.71 -14.96 17.91
N VAL A 311 -1.04 -15.63 16.96
CA VAL A 311 -0.76 -15.04 15.63
C VAL A 311 -2.04 -14.76 14.85
N LEU A 312 -3.13 -15.51 15.10
CA LEU A 312 -4.43 -15.29 14.46
C LEU A 312 -5.06 -13.95 14.85
N ASP A 313 -4.67 -13.36 15.99
CA ASP A 313 -5.18 -12.06 16.43
C ASP A 313 -4.51 -10.88 15.71
N PHE A 314 -3.36 -11.09 15.06
CA PHE A 314 -2.61 -9.99 14.46
C PHE A 314 -3.36 -9.37 13.30
N PHE A 315 -3.34 -8.04 13.22
CA PHE A 315 -3.91 -7.26 12.13
C PHE A 315 -5.45 -7.26 12.00
N GLU A 316 -6.18 -7.76 13.00
CA GLU A 316 -7.65 -7.70 13.04
C GLU A 316 -8.18 -6.27 13.23
N GLY A 317 -7.40 -5.38 13.85
CA GLY A 317 -7.81 -4.00 14.11
C GLY A 317 -8.69 -3.88 15.35
N TYR A 318 -8.45 -4.70 16.37
CA TYR A 318 -9.21 -4.65 17.61
C TYR A 318 -9.09 -3.28 18.29
N ALA A 319 -10.22 -2.75 18.79
CA ALA A 319 -10.24 -1.50 19.55
C ALA A 319 -9.50 -1.62 20.90
N THR A 320 -9.40 -2.84 21.42
CA THR A 320 -8.62 -3.18 22.62
C THR A 320 -7.95 -4.52 22.39
N ALA A 321 -6.65 -4.60 22.67
CA ALA A 321 -5.87 -5.81 22.46
C ALA A 321 -6.49 -6.99 23.22
N PRO A 322 -6.71 -8.15 22.58
CA PRO A 322 -7.20 -9.33 23.27
C PRO A 322 -6.18 -9.77 24.33
N HIS A 323 -6.67 -10.18 25.49
CA HIS A 323 -5.81 -10.78 26.49
C HIS A 323 -5.35 -12.16 26.01
N LEU A 324 -4.03 -12.36 25.90
CA LEU A 324 -3.45 -13.68 25.70
C LEU A 324 -3.94 -14.61 26.82
N ARG A 325 -4.69 -15.66 26.45
CA ARG A 325 -5.15 -16.68 27.39
C ARG A 325 -3.91 -17.40 27.92
N ARG A 326 -3.63 -17.21 29.21
CA ARG A 326 -2.58 -17.96 29.92
C ARG A 326 -3.17 -19.31 30.34
N ARG A 327 -2.41 -20.40 30.18
CA ARG A 327 -2.72 -21.67 30.85
C ARG A 327 -2.35 -21.62 32.32
#